data_AF-A0A3M1GCY4-F1
#
_entry.id   AF-A0A3M1GCY4-F1
#
_cell.length_a   1.000
_cell.length_b   1.000
_cell.length_c   1.000
_cell.angle_alpha   90.00
_cell.angle_beta   90.00
_cell.angle_gamma   90.00
#
_symmetry.space_group_name_H-M   'P 1'
#
loop_
_entity.id
_entity.type
_entity.pdbx_description
1 polymer ?
#
loop_
_entity_poly.entity_id
_entity_poly.type
_entity_poly.pdbx_seq_one_letter_code
_entity_poly.pdbx_strand_id
1 'polypeptide(L)'
;MEFTEILRNLFRVNLGVKKTERVLVFTDKPTKKDHVSQEDLQRWKNLHHLLNLTVDTARAFSKEVRHLIYPSRGGHGKEPPEALWRLAFNDRAVEELKQQGLLRKIISKKASDEELVTAEKILKRYCRKAVDAVVALSNYSTSHTRFRDFLTRLYGNRYASMPLFDISMFEGPMAVD
;
A
#
# COMPACT_ATOMS: atom_id res chain seq x y z
N MET A 1 1.68 21.95 13.53
CA MET A 1 1.54 21.82 12.06
C MET A 1 0.20 21.19 11.78
N GLU A 2 -0.67 21.78 10.96
CA GLU A 2 -1.95 21.12 10.63
C GLU A 2 -1.70 19.80 9.88
N PHE A 3 -2.42 18.74 10.25
CA PHE A 3 -2.34 17.40 9.67
C PHE A 3 -2.37 17.41 8.12
N THR A 4 -3.18 18.30 7.54
CA THR A 4 -3.29 18.49 6.09
C THR A 4 -1.97 18.91 5.45
N GLU A 5 -1.19 19.79 6.08
CA GLU A 5 0.10 20.23 5.53
C GLU A 5 1.11 19.08 5.54
N ILE A 6 1.03 18.19 6.52
CA ILE A 6 1.90 17.01 6.56
C ILE A 6 1.56 16.04 5.43
N LEU A 7 0.29 15.79 5.17
CA LEU A 7 -0.11 14.99 4.00
C LEU A 7 0.33 15.65 2.69
N ARG A 8 0.24 16.97 2.59
CA ARG A 8 0.76 17.69 1.40
C ARG A 8 2.26 17.54 1.26
N ASN A 9 3.03 17.62 2.34
CA ASN A 9 4.47 17.38 2.34
C ASN A 9 4.82 15.94 2.02
N LEU A 10 4.04 14.95 2.47
CA LEU A 10 4.20 13.56 2.08
C LEU A 10 4.13 13.41 0.55
N PHE A 11 3.13 14.00 -0.10
CA PHE A 11 2.99 13.90 -1.56
C PHE A 11 4.00 14.77 -2.32
N ARG A 12 4.27 15.99 -1.86
CA ARG A 12 5.12 16.96 -2.55
C ARG A 12 6.61 16.72 -2.35
N VAL A 13 7.03 16.49 -1.11
CA VAL A 13 8.44 16.44 -0.70
C VAL A 13 8.92 15.00 -0.66
N ASN A 14 8.25 14.14 0.12
CA ASN A 14 8.75 12.78 0.36
C ASN A 14 8.53 11.88 -0.87
N LEU A 15 7.35 11.94 -1.46
CA LEU A 15 7.00 11.14 -2.63
C LEU A 15 7.21 11.88 -3.95
N GLY A 16 7.30 13.21 -3.97
CA GLY A 16 7.50 13.97 -5.21
C GLY A 16 6.50 13.65 -6.33
N VAL A 17 5.22 13.47 -5.97
CA VAL A 17 4.16 13.04 -6.90
C VAL A 17 3.90 14.09 -7.97
N LYS A 18 3.81 13.63 -9.22
CA LYS A 18 3.48 14.45 -10.40
C LYS A 18 2.05 14.21 -10.87
N LYS A 19 1.47 15.17 -11.59
CA LYS A 19 0.08 15.11 -12.11
C LYS A 19 -0.22 13.89 -12.99
N THR A 20 0.79 13.36 -13.68
CA THR A 20 0.70 12.21 -14.60
C THR A 20 1.00 10.87 -13.93
N GLU A 21 1.33 10.87 -12.64
CA GLU A 21 1.72 9.68 -11.89
C GLU A 21 0.53 9.02 -11.21
N ARG A 22 0.58 7.70 -11.07
CA ARG A 22 -0.45 6.87 -10.44
C ARG A 22 -0.15 6.73 -8.96
N VAL A 23 -1.09 7.14 -8.13
CA VAL A 23 -0.99 7.03 -6.67
C VAL A 23 -1.92 5.93 -6.18
N LEU A 24 -1.41 5.06 -5.32
CA LEU A 24 -2.21 4.06 -4.61
C LEU A 24 -2.17 4.35 -3.11
N VAL A 25 -3.34 4.56 -2.50
CA VAL A 25 -3.49 4.73 -1.06
C VAL A 25 -4.28 3.55 -0.50
N PHE A 26 -3.81 2.87 0.53
CA PHE A 26 -4.60 1.78 1.11
C PHE A 26 -4.47 1.69 2.61
N THR A 27 -5.47 1.07 3.22
CA THR A 27 -5.47 0.68 4.63
C THR A 27 -6.12 -0.69 4.78
N ASP A 28 -5.95 -1.31 5.95
CA ASP A 28 -6.72 -2.46 6.36
C ASP A 28 -7.89 -2.05 7.28
N LYS A 29 -8.78 -3.00 7.58
CA LYS A 29 -9.80 -2.91 8.63
C LYS A 29 -9.83 -4.19 9.48
N PRO A 30 -10.23 -4.13 10.77
CA PRO A 30 -10.23 -5.31 11.61
C PRO A 30 -11.27 -6.32 11.15
N THR A 31 -11.03 -7.59 11.46
CA THR A 31 -11.92 -8.73 11.24
C THR A 31 -12.35 -9.30 12.59
N LYS A 32 -13.37 -10.18 12.58
CA LYS A 32 -13.80 -10.92 13.78
C LYS A 32 -12.70 -11.79 14.41
N LYS A 33 -11.61 -12.06 13.69
CA LYS A 33 -10.47 -12.87 14.16
C LYS A 33 -9.38 -12.02 14.81
N ASP A 34 -9.39 -10.71 14.60
CA ASP A 34 -8.45 -9.82 15.24
C ASP A 34 -8.94 -9.59 16.68
N HIS A 35 -8.07 -9.87 17.66
CA HIS A 35 -8.32 -9.52 19.06
C HIS A 35 -7.88 -8.08 19.23
N VAL A 36 -8.84 -7.15 19.12
CA VAL A 36 -8.59 -5.70 19.10
C VAL A 36 -9.06 -5.12 20.43
N SER A 37 -8.16 -4.43 21.15
CA SER A 37 -8.54 -3.66 22.34
C SER A 37 -9.49 -2.50 21.96
N GLN A 38 -10.19 -1.91 22.93
CA GLN A 38 -11.05 -0.74 22.63
C GLN A 38 -10.25 0.45 22.10
N GLU A 39 -9.05 0.68 22.63
CA GLU A 39 -8.12 1.71 22.15
C GLU A 39 -7.68 1.45 20.70
N ASP A 40 -7.28 0.21 20.39
CA ASP A 40 -6.92 -0.15 19.02
C ASP A 40 -8.11 0.03 18.07
N LEU A 41 -9.34 -0.31 18.50
CA LEU A 41 -10.54 -0.17 17.67
C LEU A 41 -10.77 1.29 17.26
N GLN A 42 -10.47 2.24 18.14
CA GLN A 42 -10.54 3.66 17.80
C GLN A 42 -9.46 4.04 16.79
N ARG A 43 -8.22 3.53 16.92
CA ARG A 43 -7.17 3.71 15.92
C ARG A 43 -7.61 3.20 14.54
N TRP A 44 -8.21 2.00 14.48
CA TRP A 44 -8.74 1.44 13.23
C TRP A 44 -9.86 2.29 12.61
N LYS A 45 -10.75 2.89 13.41
CA LYS A 45 -11.76 3.85 12.92
C LYS A 45 -11.10 5.10 12.35
N ASN A 46 -10.07 5.61 13.02
CA ASN A 46 -9.32 6.78 12.56
C ASN A 46 -8.61 6.50 11.22
N LEU A 47 -8.08 5.29 11.00
CA LEU A 47 -7.45 4.91 9.71
C LEU A 47 -8.39 5.08 8.51
N HIS A 48 -9.68 4.82 8.67
CA HIS A 48 -10.66 5.04 7.60
C HIS A 48 -10.81 6.52 7.25
N HIS A 49 -10.87 7.39 8.26
CA HIS A 49 -10.92 8.84 8.07
C HIS A 49 -9.62 9.36 7.43
N LEU A 50 -8.48 8.88 7.93
CA LEU A 50 -7.15 9.21 7.41
C LEU A 50 -6.96 8.79 5.96
N LEU A 51 -7.49 7.63 5.56
CA LEU A 51 -7.50 7.21 4.16
C LEU A 51 -8.21 8.23 3.29
N ASN A 52 -9.41 8.66 3.67
CA ASN A 52 -10.19 9.61 2.88
C ASN A 52 -9.45 10.95 2.74
N LEU A 53 -8.95 11.52 3.85
CA LEU A 53 -8.14 12.73 3.83
C LEU A 53 -6.88 12.59 2.95
N THR A 54 -6.22 11.44 3.01
CA THR A 54 -5.01 11.15 2.22
C THR A 54 -5.35 11.03 0.73
N VAL A 55 -6.45 10.39 0.38
CA VAL A 55 -6.93 10.28 -1.01
C VAL A 55 -7.33 11.64 -1.57
N ASP A 56 -8.05 12.45 -0.79
CA ASP A 56 -8.46 13.80 -1.21
C ASP A 56 -7.25 14.71 -1.38
N THR A 57 -6.27 14.61 -0.48
CA THR A 57 -4.99 15.32 -0.63
C THR A 57 -4.24 14.84 -1.87
N ALA A 58 -4.16 13.53 -2.11
CA ALA A 58 -3.48 12.96 -3.28
C ALA A 58 -4.08 13.46 -4.61
N ARG A 59 -5.41 13.64 -4.67
CA ARG A 59 -6.13 14.13 -5.85
C ARG A 59 -5.73 15.56 -6.25
N ALA A 60 -5.21 16.35 -5.31
CA ALA A 60 -4.64 17.66 -5.63
C ALA A 60 -3.30 17.55 -6.40
N PHE A 61 -2.58 16.43 -6.27
CA PHE A 61 -1.26 16.21 -6.87
C PHE A 61 -1.30 15.29 -8.11
N SER A 62 -2.26 14.37 -8.18
CA SER A 62 -2.38 13.38 -9.26
C SER A 62 -3.83 13.23 -9.75
N LYS A 63 -3.99 13.03 -11.06
CA LYS A 63 -5.29 12.69 -11.67
C LYS A 63 -5.66 11.21 -11.52
N GLU A 64 -4.68 10.32 -11.27
CA GLU A 64 -4.86 8.88 -11.19
C GLU A 64 -4.62 8.38 -9.76
N VAL A 65 -5.61 8.60 -8.88
CA VAL A 65 -5.57 8.14 -7.48
C VAL A 65 -6.48 6.92 -7.31
N ARG A 66 -5.89 5.81 -6.88
CA ARG A 66 -6.58 4.56 -6.55
C ARG A 66 -6.53 4.35 -5.04
N HIS A 67 -7.56 3.73 -4.48
CA HIS A 67 -7.54 3.36 -3.07
C HIS A 67 -8.23 2.03 -2.77
N LEU A 68 -7.86 1.42 -1.65
CA LEU A 68 -8.46 0.17 -1.18
C LEU A 68 -8.50 0.10 0.35
N ILE A 69 -9.61 -0.43 0.87
CA ILE A 69 -9.72 -0.91 2.25
C ILE A 69 -9.93 -2.40 2.20
N TYR A 70 -9.04 -3.18 2.83
CA TYR A 70 -9.17 -4.63 2.85
C TYR A 70 -9.19 -5.22 4.27
N PRO A 71 -9.79 -6.40 4.47
CA PRO A 71 -9.77 -7.04 5.79
C PRO A 71 -8.35 -7.39 6.24
N SER A 72 -8.02 -7.08 7.50
CA SER A 72 -6.75 -7.38 8.15
C SER A 72 -6.22 -8.76 7.78
N ARG A 73 -4.92 -8.83 7.52
CA ARG A 73 -4.22 -10.11 7.29
C ARG A 73 -3.79 -10.77 8.61
N GLY A 74 -3.95 -10.07 9.73
CA GLY A 74 -3.65 -10.54 11.09
C GLY A 74 -2.14 -10.69 11.34
N GLY A 75 -1.32 -9.74 10.90
CA GLY A 75 0.12 -9.74 11.16
C GLY A 75 0.96 -8.96 10.16
N HIS A 76 2.08 -8.44 10.63
CA HIS A 76 3.08 -7.71 9.83
C HIS A 76 3.71 -8.60 8.75
N GLY A 77 4.05 -7.99 7.62
CA GLY A 77 4.74 -8.64 6.51
C GLY A 77 3.90 -9.69 5.78
N LYS A 78 2.62 -9.85 6.09
CA LYS A 78 1.73 -10.71 5.30
C LYS A 78 1.41 -10.04 3.96
N GLU A 79 1.37 -10.83 2.89
CA GLU A 79 1.07 -10.29 1.57
C GLU A 79 -0.36 -9.71 1.52
N PRO A 80 -0.53 -8.58 0.81
CA PRO A 80 -1.84 -8.00 0.61
C PRO A 80 -2.70 -8.88 -0.32
N PRO A 81 -4.03 -8.70 -0.30
CA PRO A 81 -4.95 -9.49 -1.12
C PRO A 81 -4.82 -9.15 -2.60
N GLU A 82 -5.25 -10.09 -3.47
CA GLU A 82 -5.27 -9.95 -4.93
C GLU A 82 -5.83 -8.61 -5.43
N ALA A 83 -6.89 -8.09 -4.80
CA ALA A 83 -7.48 -6.80 -5.16
C ALA A 83 -6.44 -5.66 -5.13
N LEU A 84 -5.52 -5.64 -4.16
CA LEU A 84 -4.46 -4.63 -4.10
C LEU A 84 -3.42 -4.85 -5.20
N TRP A 85 -3.09 -6.11 -5.51
CA TRP A 85 -2.22 -6.45 -6.62
C TRP A 85 -2.77 -5.94 -7.96
N ARG A 86 -4.08 -6.04 -8.19
CA ARG A 86 -4.72 -5.52 -9.42
C ARG A 86 -4.64 -4.01 -9.53
N LEU A 87 -4.89 -3.30 -8.43
CA LEU A 87 -4.78 -1.85 -8.40
C LEU A 87 -3.34 -1.38 -8.67
N ALA A 88 -2.34 -2.14 -8.22
CA ALA A 88 -0.94 -1.81 -8.36
C ALA A 88 -0.33 -2.20 -9.72
N PHE A 89 -0.61 -3.42 -10.18
CA PHE A 89 0.05 -4.05 -11.34
C PHE A 89 -0.86 -4.24 -12.56
N ASN A 90 -2.11 -3.81 -12.53
CA ASN A 90 -3.15 -4.06 -13.56
C ASN A 90 -3.71 -5.49 -13.60
N ASP A 91 -4.90 -5.64 -14.19
CA ASP A 91 -5.62 -6.92 -14.22
C ASP A 91 -4.94 -7.99 -15.06
N ARG A 92 -4.33 -7.60 -16.19
CA ARG A 92 -3.69 -8.55 -17.11
C ARG A 92 -2.51 -9.24 -16.45
N ALA A 93 -1.63 -8.48 -15.82
CA ALA A 93 -0.46 -9.06 -15.15
C ALA A 93 -0.87 -9.97 -13.97
N VAL A 94 -1.89 -9.56 -13.22
CA VAL A 94 -2.40 -10.38 -12.11
C VAL A 94 -3.07 -11.66 -12.61
N GLU A 95 -3.82 -11.62 -13.72
CA GLU A 95 -4.39 -12.85 -14.26
C GLU A 95 -3.36 -13.82 -14.79
N GLU A 96 -2.31 -13.34 -15.44
CA GLU A 96 -1.22 -14.21 -15.90
C GLU A 96 -0.50 -14.87 -14.70
N LEU A 97 -0.29 -14.15 -13.60
CA LEU A 97 0.22 -14.74 -12.36
C LEU A 97 -0.72 -15.81 -11.78
N LYS A 98 -2.03 -15.62 -11.88
CA LYS A 98 -3.04 -16.57 -11.38
C LYS A 98 -3.14 -17.82 -12.23
N GLN A 99 -3.14 -17.67 -13.55
CA GLN A 99 -3.19 -18.79 -14.50
C GLN A 99 -2.00 -19.73 -14.30
N GLN A 100 -0.84 -19.20 -13.91
CA GLN A 100 0.34 -20.00 -13.57
C GLN A 100 0.39 -20.46 -12.10
N GLY A 101 -0.64 -20.16 -11.29
CA GLY A 101 -0.70 -20.51 -9.87
C GLY A 101 0.27 -19.74 -8.97
N LEU A 102 1.03 -18.79 -9.52
CA LEU A 102 2.08 -18.04 -8.83
C LEU A 102 1.50 -17.05 -7.82
N LEU A 103 0.42 -16.34 -8.15
CA LEU A 103 -0.17 -15.34 -7.25
C LEU A 103 -0.53 -15.95 -5.89
N ARG A 104 -1.15 -17.14 -5.89
CA ARG A 104 -1.53 -17.84 -4.65
C ARG A 104 -0.30 -18.24 -3.83
N LYS A 105 0.75 -18.74 -4.48
CA LYS A 105 2.01 -19.13 -3.81
C LYS A 105 2.71 -17.91 -3.22
N ILE A 106 2.76 -16.80 -3.95
CA ILE A 106 3.32 -15.52 -3.48
C ILE A 106 2.52 -15.03 -2.26
N ILE A 107 1.20 -14.90 -2.37
CA ILE A 107 0.33 -14.41 -1.28
C ILE A 107 0.46 -15.27 -0.02
N SER A 108 0.64 -16.58 -0.18
CA SER A 108 0.85 -17.51 0.94
C SER A 108 2.30 -17.64 1.39
N LYS A 109 3.23 -16.90 0.78
CA LYS A 109 4.69 -16.94 1.01
C LYS A 109 5.30 -18.34 0.86
N LYS A 110 4.82 -19.10 -0.13
CA LYS A 110 5.27 -20.45 -0.47
C LYS A 110 5.91 -20.53 -1.86
N ALA A 111 6.12 -19.40 -2.53
CA ALA A 111 6.77 -19.39 -3.84
C ALA A 111 8.27 -19.64 -3.69
N SER A 112 8.84 -20.51 -4.55
CA SER A 112 10.29 -20.69 -4.66
C SER A 112 10.96 -19.50 -5.35
N ASP A 113 12.29 -19.43 -5.31
CA ASP A 113 13.02 -18.36 -5.98
C ASP A 113 12.85 -18.40 -7.51
N GLU A 114 12.78 -19.59 -8.12
CA GLU A 114 12.49 -19.76 -9.55
C GLU A 114 11.08 -19.28 -9.92
N GLU A 115 10.12 -19.53 -9.03
CA GLU A 115 8.74 -19.06 -9.18
C GLU A 115 8.65 -17.53 -9.05
N LEU A 116 9.43 -16.93 -8.15
CA LEU A 116 9.53 -15.48 -8.03
C LEU A 116 10.16 -14.85 -9.27
N VAL A 117 11.25 -15.43 -9.79
CA VAL A 117 11.86 -14.99 -11.06
C VAL A 117 10.86 -15.07 -12.21
N THR A 118 10.03 -16.13 -12.24
CA THR A 118 8.98 -16.27 -13.24
C THR A 118 7.89 -15.21 -13.08
N ALA A 119 7.48 -14.92 -11.85
CA ALA A 119 6.53 -13.86 -11.55
C ALA A 119 7.05 -12.47 -11.99
N GLU A 120 8.33 -12.18 -11.78
CA GLU A 120 8.95 -10.94 -12.26
C GLU A 120 8.89 -10.81 -13.79
N LYS A 121 9.16 -11.90 -14.53
CA LYS A 121 9.05 -11.93 -15.99
C LYS A 121 7.63 -11.63 -16.45
N ILE A 122 6.63 -12.21 -15.79
CA ILE A 122 5.22 -11.96 -16.06
C ILE A 122 4.87 -10.49 -15.81
N LEU A 123 5.25 -9.96 -14.65
CA LEU A 123 4.99 -8.57 -14.29
C LEU A 123 5.61 -7.62 -15.33
N LYS A 124 6.91 -7.77 -15.65
CA LYS A 124 7.58 -6.93 -16.67
C LYS A 124 6.94 -7.05 -18.05
N ARG A 125 6.46 -8.23 -18.44
CA ARG A 125 5.84 -8.47 -19.74
C ARG A 125 4.45 -7.84 -19.87
N TYR A 126 3.63 -7.96 -18.83
CA TYR A 126 2.20 -7.62 -18.91
C TYR A 126 1.82 -6.35 -18.15
N CYS A 127 2.70 -5.83 -17.31
CA CYS A 127 2.55 -4.54 -16.66
C CYS A 127 3.70 -3.62 -17.10
N ARG A 128 3.43 -2.83 -18.15
CA ARG A 128 4.36 -1.81 -18.66
C ARG A 128 4.60 -0.69 -17.64
N LYS A 129 3.57 -0.37 -16.85
CA LYS A 129 3.62 0.68 -15.83
C LYS A 129 2.72 0.31 -14.66
N ALA A 130 3.33 0.06 -13.50
CA ALA A 130 2.65 -0.09 -12.23
C ALA A 130 2.24 1.27 -11.65
N VAL A 131 1.80 1.32 -10.40
CA VAL A 131 1.63 2.58 -9.66
C VAL A 131 3.00 3.21 -9.36
N ASP A 132 3.07 4.53 -9.41
CA ASP A 132 4.32 5.29 -9.26
C ASP A 132 4.61 5.61 -7.78
N ALA A 133 3.57 5.84 -6.98
CA ALA A 133 3.65 6.13 -5.56
C ALA A 133 2.62 5.35 -4.75
N VAL A 134 3.01 4.88 -3.57
CA VAL A 134 2.15 4.14 -2.64
C VAL A 134 2.19 4.78 -1.26
N VAL A 135 1.01 4.97 -0.66
CA VAL A 135 0.84 5.32 0.75
C VAL A 135 0.06 4.19 1.44
N ALA A 136 0.78 3.41 2.25
CA ALA A 136 0.23 2.31 3.04
C ALA A 136 -0.02 2.79 4.48
N LEU A 137 -1.29 3.04 4.80
CA LEU A 137 -1.76 3.44 6.15
C LEU A 137 -2.22 2.22 6.96
N SER A 138 -1.73 1.02 6.63
CA SER A 138 -2.23 -0.22 7.24
C SER A 138 -1.72 -0.39 8.67
N ASN A 139 -2.58 -0.86 9.57
CA ASN A 139 -2.21 -1.22 10.93
C ASN A 139 -1.06 -2.25 10.91
N TYR A 140 -1.16 -3.27 10.06
CA TYR A 140 -0.06 -4.18 9.81
C TYR A 140 0.81 -3.73 8.65
N SER A 141 2.08 -3.44 8.95
CA SER A 141 3.11 -3.11 7.96
C SER A 141 3.19 -4.11 6.80
N THR A 142 3.28 -3.57 5.58
CA THR A 142 3.55 -4.29 4.33
C THR A 142 5.02 -4.24 3.92
N SER A 143 5.91 -3.78 4.81
CA SER A 143 7.33 -3.56 4.50
C SER A 143 8.07 -4.79 3.99
N HIS A 144 7.79 -5.97 4.54
CA HIS A 144 8.47 -7.23 4.19
C HIS A 144 7.56 -8.12 3.33
N THR A 145 7.07 -7.57 2.22
CA THR A 145 6.20 -8.24 1.25
C THR A 145 6.83 -8.26 -0.14
N ARG A 146 6.52 -9.30 -0.92
CA ARG A 146 6.82 -9.37 -2.35
C ARG A 146 6.03 -8.33 -3.12
N PHE A 147 4.84 -7.96 -2.67
CA PHE A 147 4.12 -6.82 -3.20
C PHE A 147 4.95 -5.53 -3.21
N ARG A 148 5.55 -5.16 -2.06
CA ARG A 148 6.43 -3.99 -1.96
C ARG A 148 7.70 -4.19 -2.78
N ASP A 149 8.41 -5.31 -2.59
CA ASP A 149 9.66 -5.61 -3.29
C ASP A 149 9.50 -5.45 -4.80
N PHE A 150 8.45 -6.04 -5.38
CA PHE A 150 8.22 -5.95 -6.82
C PHE A 150 7.90 -4.54 -7.29
N LEU A 151 7.12 -3.76 -6.53
CA LEU A 151 6.86 -2.36 -6.89
C LEU A 151 8.13 -1.52 -6.85
N THR A 152 8.93 -1.62 -5.78
CA THR A 152 10.11 -0.78 -5.60
C THR A 152 11.24 -1.19 -6.54
N ARG A 153 11.51 -2.49 -6.65
CA ARG A 153 12.67 -3.01 -7.38
C ARG A 153 12.44 -3.11 -8.89
N LEU A 154 11.23 -3.47 -9.33
CA LEU A 154 10.95 -3.65 -10.77
C LEU A 154 10.47 -2.37 -11.43
N TYR A 155 9.76 -1.51 -10.70
CA TYR A 155 9.11 -0.31 -11.25
C TYR A 155 9.64 1.00 -10.66
N GLY A 156 10.56 0.95 -9.69
CA GLY A 156 11.11 2.15 -9.08
C GLY A 156 10.08 2.95 -8.29
N ASN A 157 9.02 2.31 -7.80
CA ASN A 157 7.96 3.02 -7.10
C ASN A 157 8.47 3.63 -5.79
N ARG A 158 7.87 4.75 -5.39
CA ARG A 158 8.10 5.36 -4.07
C ARG A 158 7.05 4.85 -3.10
N TYR A 159 7.48 4.29 -1.97
CA TYR A 159 6.60 3.57 -1.06
C TYR A 159 6.70 4.14 0.36
N ALA A 160 5.67 4.86 0.81
CA ALA A 160 5.52 5.27 2.19
C ALA A 160 4.69 4.22 2.94
N SER A 161 5.29 3.58 3.95
CA SER A 161 4.61 2.63 4.83
C SER A 161 4.55 3.22 6.24
N MET A 162 3.35 3.47 6.74
CA MET A 162 3.11 4.14 8.01
C MET A 162 2.24 3.25 8.91
N PRO A 163 2.80 2.14 9.45
CA PRO A 163 2.04 1.25 10.31
C PRO A 163 1.75 1.86 11.67
N LEU A 164 0.62 1.45 12.26
CA LEU A 164 0.15 1.93 13.57
C LEU A 164 -0.05 3.45 13.65
N PHE A 165 -0.16 4.10 12.50
CA PHE A 165 -0.20 5.54 12.41
C PHE A 165 -1.41 6.11 13.15
N ASP A 166 -1.14 6.98 14.11
CA ASP A 166 -2.12 7.72 14.87
C ASP A 166 -1.86 9.22 14.68
N ILE A 167 -2.91 10.03 14.64
CA ILE A 167 -2.82 11.49 14.49
C ILE A 167 -1.97 12.09 15.62
N SER A 168 -2.04 11.51 16.82
CA SER A 168 -1.19 11.88 17.97
C SER A 168 0.31 11.72 17.72
N MET A 169 0.74 10.91 16.74
CA MET A 169 2.14 10.79 16.34
C MET A 169 2.69 12.07 15.68
N PHE A 170 1.81 12.98 15.23
CA PHE A 170 2.21 14.31 14.75
C PHE A 170 2.37 15.36 15.83
N GLU A 171 1.81 15.12 17.02
CA GLU A 171 2.06 15.97 18.19
C GLU A 171 3.42 15.66 18.83
N GLY A 172 4.10 14.60 18.35
CA GLY A 172 5.46 14.20 18.74
C GLY A 172 6.52 14.44 17.64
N PRO A 173 7.53 13.55 17.49
CA PRO A 173 8.84 13.84 16.87
C PRO A 173 8.87 14.15 15.36
N MET A 174 7.72 14.31 14.70
CA MET A 174 7.64 14.90 13.35
C MET A 174 7.36 16.42 13.38
N ALA A 175 7.23 17.02 14.57
CA ALA A 175 7.11 18.46 14.79
C ALA A 175 8.44 19.16 15.15
N VAL A 176 9.58 18.50 14.90
CA VAL A 176 10.89 19.17 14.99
C VAL A 176 11.15 19.91 13.68
N ASP A 177 11.26 21.23 13.83
CA ASP A 177 11.58 22.26 12.83
C ASP A 177 12.87 21.94 12.06
#